data_AF-A0A920NUQ6-F1
#
_entry.id   AF-A0A920NUQ6-F1
#
_cell.length_a   1.000
_cell.length_b   1.000
_cell.length_c   1.000
_cell.angle_alpha   90.00
_cell.angle_beta   90.00
_cell.angle_gamma   90.00
#
_symmetry.space_group_name_H-M   'P 1'
#
loop_
_entity.id
_entity.type
_entity.pdbx_description
1 polymer ?
#
loop_
_entity_poly.entity_id
_entity_poly.type
_entity_poly.pdbx_seq_one_letter_code
_entity_poly.pdbx_strand_id
1 'polypeptide(L)'
;MVLFGGMTGCASDCYQTALDYAKERKQFSKPIAGYQLTQAKFAEMLTRITEAQLMVLRLGRMKDAGTMKFHQVSMAKRNNCSMARDIARTAREILGANGVTLDYSPIRHLANIESVLLMKVPMKCTP
;
A
#
# COMPACT_ATOMS: atom_id res chain seq x y z
N MET A 1 8.47 -3.59 -14.13
CA MET A 1 8.42 -2.41 -13.24
C MET A 1 6.98 -1.93 -13.03
N VAL A 2 6.14 -1.90 -14.07
CA VAL A 2 4.70 -1.53 -14.01
C VAL A 2 3.92 -2.27 -12.90
N LEU A 3 4.15 -3.57 -12.69
CA LEU A 3 3.49 -4.34 -11.62
C LEU A 3 3.87 -3.89 -10.19
N PHE A 4 5.06 -3.34 -9.99
CA PHE A 4 5.52 -2.89 -8.67
C PHE A 4 5.02 -1.48 -8.34
N GLY A 5 4.98 -0.60 -9.35
CA GLY A 5 4.42 0.74 -9.22
C GLY A 5 2.91 0.72 -8.99
N GLY A 6 2.20 -0.26 -9.54
CA GLY A 6 0.76 -0.43 -9.32
C GLY A 6 0.41 -0.63 -7.84
N MET A 7 1.18 -1.45 -7.12
CA MET A 7 0.91 -1.76 -5.72
C MET A 7 1.18 -0.58 -4.78
N THR A 8 2.28 0.15 -5.02
CA THR A 8 2.57 1.41 -4.32
C THR A 8 1.58 2.51 -4.68
N GLY A 9 1.05 2.52 -5.90
CA GLY A 9 0.01 3.44 -6.37
C GLY A 9 -1.32 3.21 -5.65
N CYS A 10 -1.79 1.96 -5.57
CA CYS A 10 -2.97 1.59 -4.78
C CYS A 10 -2.82 1.99 -3.31
N ALA A 11 -1.65 1.72 -2.70
CA ALA A 11 -1.38 2.12 -1.32
C ALA A 11 -1.40 3.65 -1.12
N SER A 12 -0.88 4.41 -2.09
CA SER A 12 -0.88 5.87 -2.04
C SER A 12 -2.29 6.45 -2.16
N ASP A 13 -3.13 5.86 -3.02
CA ASP A 13 -4.54 6.24 -3.15
C ASP A 13 -5.34 5.93 -1.87
N CYS A 14 -5.11 4.78 -1.25
CA CYS A 14 -5.68 4.44 0.05
C CYS A 14 -5.27 5.44 1.14
N TYR A 15 -3.99 5.82 1.17
CA TYR A 15 -3.47 6.82 2.11
C TYR A 15 -4.14 8.18 1.90
N GLN A 16 -4.19 8.65 0.66
CA GLN A 16 -4.76 9.96 0.33
C GLN A 16 -6.25 10.02 0.68
N THR A 17 -7.02 9.00 0.29
CA THR A 17 -8.45 8.91 0.62
C THR A 17 -8.68 8.94 2.13
N ALA A 18 -7.88 8.19 2.90
CA ALA A 18 -7.99 8.18 4.36
C ALA A 18 -7.59 9.52 4.98
N LEU A 19 -6.58 10.20 4.42
CA LEU A 19 -6.10 11.51 4.90
C LEU A 19 -7.16 12.60 4.69
N ASP A 20 -7.77 12.64 3.51
CA ASP A 20 -8.80 13.64 3.19
C ASP A 20 -10.03 13.42 4.06
N TYR A 21 -10.49 12.17 4.18
CA TYR A 21 -11.55 11.83 5.13
C TYR A 21 -11.20 12.20 6.57
N ALA A 22 -9.95 12.00 6.99
CA ALA A 22 -9.52 12.30 8.34
C ALA A 22 -9.49 13.80 8.68
N LYS A 23 -9.31 14.65 7.68
CA LYS A 23 -9.36 16.11 7.83
C LYS A 23 -10.81 16.62 7.90
N GLU A 24 -11.70 16.01 7.14
CA GLU A 24 -13.12 16.41 7.09
C GLU A 24 -13.93 15.87 8.27
N ARG A 25 -13.70 14.61 8.64
CA ARG A 25 -14.46 13.94 9.69
C ARG A 25 -14.11 14.51 11.07
N LYS A 26 -15.08 15.14 11.72
CA LYS A 26 -14.98 15.63 13.11
C LYS A 26 -15.59 14.62 14.07
N GLN A 27 -14.87 14.32 15.14
CA GLN A 27 -15.35 13.51 16.26
C GLN A 27 -14.86 14.14 17.55
N PHE A 28 -15.63 14.09 18.64
CA PHE A 28 -15.31 14.73 19.93
C PHE A 28 -14.72 16.15 19.79
N SER A 29 -15.38 16.98 18.97
CA SER A 29 -15.09 18.41 18.77
C SER A 29 -13.87 18.78 17.91
N LYS A 30 -13.12 17.83 17.34
CA LYS A 30 -12.02 18.12 16.41
C LYS A 30 -11.90 17.11 15.26
N PRO A 31 -11.20 17.43 14.16
CA PRO A 31 -10.94 16.47 13.09
C PRO A 31 -10.21 15.23 13.59
N ILE A 32 -10.50 14.05 13.03
CA ILE A 32 -9.84 12.80 13.43
C ILE A 32 -8.34 12.79 13.11
N ALA A 33 -7.90 13.62 12.17
CA ALA A 33 -6.48 13.89 11.90
C ALA A 33 -5.74 14.59 13.07
N GLY A 34 -6.47 15.16 14.04
CA GLY A 34 -5.91 15.83 15.21
C GLY A 34 -5.66 14.92 16.42
N TYR A 35 -5.82 13.60 16.29
CA TYR A 35 -5.49 12.62 17.34
C TYR A 35 -4.15 11.95 17.05
N GLN A 36 -3.32 11.82 18.10
CA GLN A 36 -1.97 11.25 17.99
C GLN A 36 -1.96 9.82 17.43
N LEU A 37 -2.93 8.98 17.82
CA LEU A 37 -3.02 7.61 17.29
C LEU A 37 -3.32 7.57 15.79
N THR A 38 -4.18 8.48 15.31
CA THR A 38 -4.46 8.62 13.88
C THR A 38 -3.23 9.12 13.12
N GLN A 39 -2.51 10.09 13.68
CA GLN A 39 -1.27 10.60 13.10
C GLN A 39 -0.17 9.54 13.05
N ALA A 40 -0.03 8.72 14.09
CA ALA A 40 0.91 7.61 14.11
C ALA A 40 0.62 6.59 13.01
N LYS A 41 -0.66 6.25 12.77
CA LYS A 41 -1.07 5.40 11.64
C LYS A 41 -0.65 6.01 10.29
N PHE A 42 -0.88 7.30 10.08
CA PHE A 42 -0.47 7.97 8.84
C PHE A 42 1.05 8.03 8.66
N ALA A 43 1.81 8.27 9.73
CA ALA A 43 3.27 8.28 9.70
C ALA A 43 3.83 6.89 9.32
N GLU A 44 3.28 5.83 9.90
CA GLU A 44 3.65 4.45 9.59
C GLU A 44 3.31 4.10 8.13
N MET A 45 2.08 4.42 7.68
CA MET A 45 1.68 4.19 6.29
C MET A 45 2.63 4.87 5.30
N LEU A 46 2.99 6.13 5.54
CA LEU A 46 3.90 6.89 4.68
C LEU A 46 5.30 6.27 4.65
N THR A 47 5.84 5.91 5.83
CA THR A 47 7.13 5.23 5.96
C THR A 47 7.18 3.97 5.11
N ARG A 48 6.16 3.11 5.23
CA ARG A 48 6.07 1.85 4.49
C ARG A 48 5.93 2.05 2.97
N ILE A 49 5.22 3.08 2.53
CA ILE A 49 5.13 3.44 1.10
C ILE A 49 6.50 3.86 0.58
N THR A 50 7.21 4.72 1.30
CA THR A 50 8.54 5.21 0.91
C THR A 50 9.56 4.06 0.86
N GLU A 51 9.56 3.16 1.84
CA GLU A 51 10.40 1.96 1.82
C GLU A 51 10.18 1.10 0.56
N ALA A 52 8.91 0.87 0.20
CA ALA A 52 8.56 0.11 -0.98
C ALA A 52 8.99 0.82 -2.28
N GLN A 53 8.83 2.15 -2.36
CA GLN A 53 9.29 2.93 -3.50
C GLN A 53 10.81 2.84 -3.68
N LEU A 54 11.58 2.95 -2.58
CA LEU A 54 13.05 2.83 -2.62
C LEU A 54 13.50 1.42 -3.05
N MET A 55 12.83 0.38 -2.55
CA MET A 55 13.10 -1.00 -2.96
C MET A 55 12.89 -1.20 -4.47
N VAL A 56 11.82 -0.65 -5.01
CA VAL A 56 11.50 -0.71 -6.45
C VAL A 56 12.48 0.11 -7.27
N LEU A 57 12.87 1.30 -6.79
CA LEU A 57 13.88 2.14 -7.43
C LEU A 57 15.23 1.42 -7.53
N ARG A 58 15.65 0.76 -6.45
CA ARG A 58 16.89 -0.03 -6.45
C ARG A 58 16.82 -1.19 -7.44
N LEU A 59 15.70 -1.92 -7.46
CA LEU A 59 15.49 -2.99 -8.44
C LEU A 59 15.47 -2.48 -9.88
N GLY A 60 14.89 -1.30 -10.13
CA GLY A 60 14.94 -0.64 -11.44
C GLY A 60 16.38 -0.41 -11.89
N ARG A 61 17.21 0.20 -11.04
CA ARG A 61 18.63 0.42 -11.34
C ARG A 61 19.40 -0.89 -11.56
N MET A 62 19.12 -1.93 -10.78
CA MET A 62 19.76 -3.25 -10.95
C MET A 62 19.33 -3.93 -12.25
N LYS A 63 18.08 -3.71 -12.69
CA LYS A 63 17.57 -4.20 -13.97
C LYS A 63 18.30 -3.51 -15.12
N ASP A 64 18.45 -2.19 -15.08
CA ASP A 64 19.13 -1.42 -16.12
C ASP A 64 20.62 -1.79 -16.19
N ALA A 65 21.24 -2.09 -15.06
CA ALA A 65 22.61 -2.59 -14.97
C ALA A 65 22.77 -4.09 -15.30
N GLY A 66 21.69 -4.82 -15.61
CA GLY A 66 21.74 -6.26 -15.91
C GLY A 66 22.12 -7.17 -14.74
N THR A 67 22.14 -6.66 -13.50
CA THR A 67 22.56 -7.39 -12.29
C THR A 67 21.39 -7.89 -11.43
N MET A 68 20.15 -7.69 -11.91
CA MET A 68 18.94 -8.07 -11.19
C MET A 68 18.77 -9.59 -11.13
N LYS A 69 18.62 -10.12 -9.91
CA LYS A 69 18.36 -11.54 -9.70
C LYS A 69 16.88 -11.79 -9.46
N PHE A 70 16.36 -12.90 -9.99
CA PHE A 70 14.96 -13.29 -9.87
C PHE A 70 14.47 -13.32 -8.41
N HIS A 71 15.24 -13.86 -7.47
CA HIS A 71 14.84 -13.89 -6.06
C HIS A 71 14.58 -12.49 -5.46
N GLN A 72 15.30 -11.45 -5.92
CA GLN A 72 15.09 -10.07 -5.45
C GLN A 72 13.74 -9.51 -5.95
N VAL A 73 13.35 -9.88 -7.16
CA VAL A 73 12.06 -9.53 -7.76
C VAL A 73 10.91 -10.19 -6.98
N SER A 74 11.04 -11.47 -6.63
CA SER A 74 10.05 -12.18 -5.81
C SER A 74 9.91 -11.57 -4.41
N MET A 75 11.04 -11.24 -3.78
CA MET A 75 11.08 -10.61 -2.45
C MET A 75 10.36 -9.27 -2.48
N ALA A 76 10.68 -8.39 -3.43
CA ALA A 76 10.04 -7.09 -3.53
C ALA A 76 8.54 -7.20 -3.84
N LYS A 77 8.13 -8.17 -4.67
CA LYS A 77 6.71 -8.38 -4.99
C LYS A 77 5.95 -8.73 -3.72
N ARG A 78 6.45 -9.72 -2.97
CA ARG A 78 5.83 -10.16 -1.72
C ARG A 78 5.75 -9.01 -0.70
N ASN A 79 6.84 -8.27 -0.52
CA ASN A 79 6.88 -7.15 0.43
C ASN A 79 5.86 -6.06 0.05
N ASN A 80 5.83 -5.64 -1.21
CA ASN A 80 4.93 -4.58 -1.67
C ASN A 80 3.46 -5.01 -1.59
N CYS A 81 3.13 -6.26 -1.93
CA CYS A 81 1.76 -6.76 -1.79
C CYS A 81 1.32 -6.79 -0.31
N SER A 82 2.18 -7.27 0.59
CA SER A 82 1.86 -7.29 2.03
C SER A 82 1.67 -5.87 2.56
N MET A 83 2.61 -4.97 2.24
CA MET A 83 2.55 -3.57 2.63
C MET A 83 1.25 -2.90 2.16
N ALA A 84 0.90 -3.04 0.88
CA ALA A 84 -0.30 -2.39 0.34
C ALA A 84 -1.59 -2.95 0.96
N ARG A 85 -1.64 -4.25 1.27
CA ARG A 85 -2.76 -4.86 1.98
C ARG A 85 -2.91 -4.28 3.39
N ASP A 86 -1.79 -4.16 4.10
CA ASP A 86 -1.79 -3.67 5.48
C ASP A 86 -2.19 -2.18 5.52
N ILE A 87 -1.70 -1.37 4.56
CA ILE A 87 -2.12 0.04 4.39
C ILE A 87 -3.61 0.15 4.03
N ALA A 88 -4.12 -0.68 3.12
CA ALA A 88 -5.54 -0.68 2.79
C ALA A 88 -6.42 -1.06 4.00
N ARG A 89 -5.96 -2.00 4.84
CA ARG A 89 -6.62 -2.34 6.10
C ARG A 89 -6.63 -1.16 7.07
N THR A 90 -5.49 -0.51 7.30
CA THR A 90 -5.40 0.66 8.18
C THR A 90 -6.25 1.83 7.67
N ALA A 91 -6.27 2.07 6.36
CA ALA A 91 -7.14 3.08 5.74
C ALA A 91 -8.63 2.81 6.01
N ARG A 92 -9.07 1.55 5.91
CA ARG A 92 -10.45 1.16 6.26
C ARG A 92 -10.77 1.38 7.73
N GLU A 93 -9.84 1.09 8.63
CA GLU A 93 -10.02 1.38 10.07
C GLU A 93 -10.19 2.88 10.33
N ILE A 94 -9.45 3.74 9.62
CA ILE A 94 -9.56 5.20 9.76
C ILE A 94 -10.92 5.71 9.25
N LEU A 95 -11.43 5.12 8.17
CA LEU A 95 -12.76 5.43 7.63
C LEU A 95 -13.91 4.94 8.54
N GLY A 96 -13.67 3.93 9.39
CA GLY A 96 -14.67 3.34 10.26
C GLY A 96 -15.76 2.61 9.48
N ALA A 97 -17.04 2.85 9.80
CA ALA A 97 -18.18 2.24 9.10
C ALA A 97 -18.19 2.57 7.59
N ASN A 98 -17.76 3.78 7.22
CA ASN A 98 -17.64 4.20 5.83
C ASN A 98 -16.53 3.44 5.08
N GLY A 99 -15.62 2.79 5.79
CA GLY A 99 -14.59 1.92 5.21
C GLY A 99 -15.10 0.54 4.77
N VAL A 100 -16.40 0.26 4.96
CA VAL A 100 -17.06 -0.96 4.49
C VAL A 100 -17.91 -0.71 3.23
N THR A 101 -18.24 0.55 2.94
CA THR A 101 -19.03 0.90 1.75
C THR A 101 -18.14 0.98 0.51
N LEU A 102 -18.74 0.76 -0.67
CA LEU A 102 -18.03 0.82 -1.96
C LEU A 102 -17.76 2.25 -2.44
N ASP A 103 -18.22 3.26 -1.70
CA ASP A 103 -18.08 4.68 -2.01
C ASP A 103 -16.62 5.13 -1.91
N TYR A 104 -15.82 4.45 -1.08
CA TYR A 104 -14.42 4.77 -0.88
C TYR A 104 -13.50 3.73 -1.53
N SER A 105 -12.44 4.24 -2.17
CA SER A 105 -11.44 3.44 -2.88
C SER A 105 -10.76 2.31 -2.06
N PRO A 106 -10.49 2.46 -0.73
CA PRO A 106 -9.71 1.48 0.02
C PRO A 106 -10.25 0.06 0.07
N ILE A 107 -11.58 -0.14 0.09
CA ILE A 107 -12.14 -1.50 0.09
C ILE A 107 -11.97 -2.21 -1.26
N ARG A 108 -12.08 -1.45 -2.35
CA ARG A 108 -11.88 -1.96 -3.71
C ARG A 108 -10.41 -2.34 -3.93
N HIS A 109 -9.49 -1.48 -3.48
CA HIS A 109 -8.07 -1.79 -3.50
C HIS A 109 -7.74 -3.00 -2.65
N LEU A 110 -8.30 -3.13 -1.44
CA LEU A 110 -8.06 -4.30 -0.61
C LEU A 110 -8.45 -5.61 -1.32
N ALA A 111 -9.65 -5.66 -1.92
CA ALA A 111 -10.12 -6.83 -2.66
C ALA A 111 -9.22 -7.16 -3.86
N ASN A 112 -8.78 -6.13 -4.60
CA ASN A 112 -7.86 -6.30 -5.72
C ASN A 112 -6.48 -6.81 -5.26
N ILE A 113 -5.96 -6.28 -4.16
CA ILE A 113 -4.65 -6.66 -3.60
C ILE A 113 -4.67 -8.11 -3.11
N GLU A 114 -5.76 -8.55 -2.48
CA GLU A 114 -5.91 -9.95 -2.03
C GLU A 114 -5.85 -10.93 -3.21
N SER A 115 -6.50 -10.59 -4.33
CA SER A 115 -6.41 -11.38 -5.56
C SER A 115 -4.96 -11.45 -6.09
N VAL A 116 -4.27 -10.31 -6.16
CA VAL A 116 -2.88 -10.24 -6.65
C VAL A 116 -1.89 -10.96 -5.72
N LEU A 117 -2.15 -10.97 -4.42
CA LEU A 117 -1.35 -11.69 -3.42
C LEU A 117 -1.52 -13.21 -3.56
N LEU A 118 -2.76 -13.68 -3.76
CA LEU A 118 -3.08 -15.10 -3.89
C LEU A 118 -2.69 -15.68 -5.25
N MET A 119 -2.65 -14.85 -6.30
CA MET A 119 -2.00 -15.20 -7.57
C MET A 119 -0.49 -15.38 -7.37
N LYS A 120 -0.12 -16.59 -6.95
CA LYS A 120 1.19 -17.17 -7.20
C LYS A 120 1.33 -17.29 -8.72
N VAL A 121 1.78 -16.23 -9.39
CA VAL A 121 2.46 -16.43 -10.67
C VAL A 121 3.68 -17.27 -10.32
N PRO A 122 3.78 -18.55 -10.74
CA PRO A 122 5.03 -19.27 -10.60
C PRO A 122 6.02 -18.51 -11.48
N MET A 123 6.88 -17.71 -10.84
CA MET A 123 8.11 -17.32 -11.50
C MET A 123 8.82 -18.64 -11.73
N LYS A 124 8.92 -19.06 -12.99
CA LYS A 124 9.70 -20.23 -13.38
C LYS A 124 11.10 -20.04 -12.77
N CYS A 125 11.37 -20.78 -11.70
CA CYS A 125 12.70 -21.00 -11.16
C CYS A 125 13.35 -22.02 -12.09
N THR A 126 13.81 -21.57 -13.26
CA THR A 126 14.69 -22.37 -14.10
C THR A 126 15.96 -21.56 -14.34
N PRO A 127 17.12 -22.23 -14.27
CA PRO A 127 18.44 -21.59 -14.22
C PRO A 127 18.73 -20.70 -15.44
#